data_AF-A0A9P3V0B1-F1
#
_entry.id   AF-A0A9P3V0B1-F1
#
_cell.length_a   1.000
_cell.length_b   1.000
_cell.length_c   1.000
_cell.angle_alpha   90.00
_cell.angle_beta   90.00
_cell.angle_gamma   90.00
#
_symmetry.space_group_name_H-M   'P 1'
#
loop_
_entity.id
_entity.type
_entity.pdbx_description
1 polymer ?
#
loop_
_entity_poly.entity_id
_entity_poly.type
_entity_poly.pdbx_seq_one_letter_code
_entity_poly.pdbx_strand_id
1 'polypeptide(L)'
;MLRAATVVVLLGWLGLAPAAHASPGCPPGGAALPPGSVQRQVGDLDGDGLPDALWIGLQQGDNGATNRLVGVSTASGARIGVPIVSASPIPLRALAVDAQQNGETQILVSDGRGAQLFVFAQCELRTVVDSRSGKPFVFDLQNLRDSGTGVGCSDLGDGRRLVALQALDNGGQWTVHRTEINLDGTRATTGRSDTLAAASTADPEVTSAQTISCGNLTIDQDGVQQP
;
A
#
# COMPACT_ATOMS: atom_id res chain seq x y z
N MET A 1 73.69 -17.05 -20.50
CA MET A 1 72.38 -17.48 -19.94
C MET A 1 71.47 -16.25 -19.90
N LEU A 2 70.64 -16.05 -20.93
CA LEU A 2 69.71 -14.92 -21.04
C LEU A 2 68.34 -15.36 -20.51
N ARG A 3 67.81 -14.68 -19.49
CA ARG A 3 66.45 -14.91 -18.98
C ARG A 3 65.50 -13.94 -19.69
N ALA A 4 64.57 -14.48 -20.48
CA ALA A 4 63.46 -13.74 -21.05
C ALA A 4 62.40 -13.48 -19.96
N ALA A 5 61.99 -12.22 -19.82
CA ALA A 5 60.88 -11.82 -18.96
C ALA A 5 59.59 -11.84 -19.78
N THR A 6 58.63 -12.68 -19.39
CA THR A 6 57.31 -12.76 -20.01
C THR A 6 56.40 -11.72 -19.37
N VAL A 7 55.92 -10.77 -20.16
CA VAL A 7 54.89 -9.79 -19.77
C VAL A 7 53.52 -10.44 -19.93
N VAL A 8 52.74 -10.50 -18.85
CA VAL A 8 51.34 -10.93 -18.87
C VAL A 8 50.48 -9.68 -19.03
N VAL A 9 49.77 -9.58 -20.15
CA VAL A 9 48.76 -8.53 -20.40
C VAL A 9 47.40 -9.06 -19.96
N LEU A 10 46.85 -8.50 -18.88
CA LEU A 10 45.48 -8.74 -18.41
C LEU A 10 44.51 -7.87 -19.23
N LEU A 11 43.76 -8.49 -20.13
CA LEU A 11 42.63 -7.87 -20.82
C LEU A 11 41.42 -7.83 -19.87
N GLY A 12 41.13 -6.67 -19.31
CA GLY A 12 39.93 -6.42 -18.51
C GLY A 12 38.69 -6.39 -19.40
N TRP A 13 37.76 -7.32 -19.18
CA TRP A 13 36.44 -7.30 -19.78
C TRP A 13 35.58 -6.29 -19.00
N LEU A 14 35.45 -5.08 -19.53
CA LEU A 14 34.45 -4.11 -19.07
C LEU A 14 33.08 -4.61 -19.53
N GLY A 15 32.37 -5.32 -18.65
CA GLY A 15 30.96 -5.67 -18.87
C GLY A 15 30.12 -4.40 -18.91
N LEU A 16 29.55 -4.11 -20.08
CA LEU A 16 28.50 -3.11 -20.22
C LEU A 16 27.29 -3.59 -19.41
N ALA A 17 27.02 -2.94 -18.27
CA ALA A 17 25.77 -3.14 -17.57
C ALA A 17 24.62 -2.71 -18.51
N PRO A 18 23.56 -3.52 -18.68
CA PRO A 18 22.41 -3.11 -19.47
C PRO A 18 21.84 -1.81 -18.90
N ALA A 19 21.59 -0.83 -19.77
CA ALA A 19 20.90 0.39 -19.38
C ALA A 19 19.51 0.02 -18.86
N ALA A 20 19.21 0.39 -17.62
CA ALA A 20 17.87 0.28 -17.07
C ALA A 20 16.96 1.23 -17.86
N HIS A 21 16.04 0.67 -18.65
CA HIS A 21 14.97 1.43 -19.27
C HIS A 21 13.80 1.48 -18.28
N ALA A 22 13.33 2.68 -17.96
CA ALA A 22 12.07 2.84 -17.24
C ALA A 22 10.93 2.24 -18.07
N SER A 23 9.89 1.73 -17.39
CA SER A 23 8.66 1.31 -18.07
C SER A 23 8.08 2.52 -18.81
N PRO A 24 7.39 2.35 -19.95
CA PRO A 24 6.69 3.47 -20.59
C PRO A 24 5.49 4.01 -19.76
N GLY A 25 5.21 3.43 -18.60
CA GLY A 25 4.05 3.74 -17.77
C GLY A 25 2.75 3.26 -18.38
N CYS A 26 1.64 3.71 -17.81
CA CYS A 26 0.31 3.40 -18.27
C CYS A 26 -0.10 4.26 -19.47
N PRO A 27 -0.70 3.69 -20.53
CA PRO A 27 -1.16 4.49 -21.66
C PRO A 27 -2.15 5.59 -21.22
N PRO A 28 -2.03 6.82 -21.75
CA PRO A 28 -2.96 7.88 -21.42
C PRO A 28 -4.42 7.48 -21.70
N GLY A 29 -5.33 7.82 -20.80
CA GLY A 29 -6.73 7.40 -20.93
C GLY A 29 -7.56 7.58 -19.67
N GLY A 30 -8.72 6.94 -19.65
CA GLY A 30 -9.64 6.95 -18.51
C GLY A 30 -10.64 8.11 -18.50
N ALA A 31 -11.63 7.99 -17.61
CA ALA A 31 -12.64 9.02 -17.40
C ALA A 31 -12.04 10.27 -16.74
N ALA A 32 -12.69 11.42 -16.93
CA ALA A 32 -12.42 12.61 -16.11
C ALA A 32 -12.61 12.29 -14.63
N LEU A 33 -11.74 12.85 -13.78
CA LEU A 33 -11.95 12.79 -12.34
C LEU A 33 -13.30 13.46 -12.04
N PRO A 34 -14.12 12.89 -11.13
CA PRO A 34 -15.35 13.53 -10.71
C PRO A 34 -15.10 14.97 -10.24
N PRO A 35 -16.01 15.92 -10.51
CA PRO A 35 -15.88 17.28 -9.98
C PRO A 35 -15.72 17.29 -8.46
N GLY A 36 -14.80 18.11 -7.94
CA GLY A 36 -14.51 18.17 -6.51
C GLY A 36 -13.68 17.00 -5.97
N SER A 37 -13.13 16.14 -6.85
CA SER A 37 -12.13 15.16 -6.42
C SER A 37 -10.93 15.84 -5.80
N VAL A 38 -10.44 15.24 -4.72
CA VAL A 38 -9.23 15.64 -4.02
C VAL A 38 -8.16 14.62 -4.33
N GLN A 39 -6.93 15.09 -4.47
CA GLN A 39 -5.82 14.26 -4.91
C GLN A 39 -4.56 14.64 -4.16
N ARG A 40 -3.65 13.67 -4.11
CA ARG A 40 -2.34 13.83 -3.52
C ARG A 40 -1.29 13.10 -4.35
N GLN A 41 -0.14 13.75 -4.53
CA GLN A 41 0.99 13.11 -5.18
C GLN A 41 1.52 11.96 -4.31
N VAL A 42 1.80 10.82 -4.95
CA VAL A 42 2.35 9.61 -4.36
C VAL A 42 3.62 9.21 -5.13
N GLY A 43 4.22 8.08 -4.76
CA GLY A 43 5.34 7.51 -5.52
C GLY A 43 4.94 7.09 -6.93
N ASP A 44 5.90 6.60 -7.68
CA ASP A 44 5.69 5.95 -8.98
C ASP A 44 4.92 4.63 -8.79
N LEU A 45 3.76 4.51 -9.43
CA LEU A 45 2.88 3.33 -9.36
C LEU A 45 2.90 2.50 -10.65
N ASP A 46 3.31 3.07 -11.79
CA ASP A 46 3.28 2.39 -13.09
C ASP A 46 4.67 2.07 -13.69
N GLY A 47 5.72 2.46 -12.97
CA GLY A 47 7.12 2.15 -13.26
C GLY A 47 7.77 3.09 -14.27
N ASP A 48 7.15 4.22 -14.59
CA ASP A 48 7.71 5.23 -15.51
C ASP A 48 8.80 6.12 -14.89
N GLY A 49 9.04 5.96 -13.59
CA GLY A 49 10.03 6.70 -12.82
C GLY A 49 9.57 8.08 -12.37
N LEU A 50 8.31 8.45 -12.62
CA LEU A 50 7.71 9.73 -12.24
C LEU A 50 6.65 9.52 -11.15
N PRO A 51 6.44 10.52 -10.28
CA PRO A 51 5.44 10.41 -9.22
C PRO A 51 4.02 10.51 -9.79
N ASP A 52 3.13 9.66 -9.28
CA ASP A 52 1.71 9.63 -9.64
C ASP A 52 0.84 10.38 -8.63
N ALA A 53 -0.48 10.31 -8.78
CA ALA A 53 -1.43 10.85 -7.81
C ALA A 53 -2.51 9.84 -7.39
N LEU A 54 -2.74 9.73 -6.08
CA LEU A 54 -3.89 9.05 -5.49
C LEU A 54 -5.02 10.06 -5.28
N TRP A 55 -6.25 9.70 -5.63
CA TRP A 55 -7.40 10.60 -5.53
C TRP A 55 -8.64 9.94 -4.96
N ILE A 56 -9.49 10.76 -4.32
CA ILE A 56 -10.84 10.40 -3.87
C ILE A 56 -11.84 11.35 -4.52
N GLY A 57 -12.89 10.79 -5.11
CA GLY A 57 -13.94 11.54 -5.79
C GLY A 57 -15.34 11.10 -5.37
N LEU A 58 -16.30 11.99 -5.55
CA LEU A 58 -17.72 11.71 -5.40
C LEU A 58 -18.38 11.83 -6.77
N GLN A 59 -19.00 10.76 -7.23
CA GLN A 59 -19.72 10.73 -8.50
C GLN A 59 -21.22 10.55 -8.23
N GLN A 60 -22.02 11.50 -8.70
CA GLN A 60 -23.48 11.32 -8.71
C GLN A 60 -23.85 10.28 -9.77
N GLY A 61 -24.63 9.28 -9.35
CA GLY A 61 -25.28 8.34 -10.25
C GLY A 61 -26.63 8.86 -10.72
N ASP A 62 -27.13 8.28 -11.81
CA ASP A 62 -28.39 8.69 -12.45
C ASP A 62 -29.62 8.51 -11.55
N ASN A 63 -29.53 7.64 -10.54
CA ASN A 63 -30.55 7.40 -9.54
C ASN A 63 -30.48 8.36 -8.33
N GLY A 64 -29.62 9.38 -8.38
CA GLY A 64 -29.37 10.32 -7.29
C GLY A 64 -28.48 9.77 -6.16
N ALA A 65 -28.03 8.51 -6.24
CA ALA A 65 -27.05 7.98 -5.30
C ALA A 65 -25.67 8.59 -5.56
N THR A 66 -24.92 8.88 -4.49
CA THR A 66 -23.52 9.33 -4.61
C THR A 66 -22.60 8.14 -4.44
N ASN A 67 -21.85 7.82 -5.48
CA ASN A 67 -20.79 6.81 -5.46
C ASN A 67 -19.49 7.44 -5.00
N ARG A 68 -18.84 6.78 -4.05
CA ARG A 68 -17.52 7.17 -3.55
C ARG A 68 -16.49 6.43 -4.38
N LEU A 69 -15.54 7.14 -4.97
CA LEU A 69 -14.50 6.58 -5.82
C LEU A 69 -13.13 6.80 -5.18
N VAL A 70 -12.25 5.83 -5.34
CA VAL A 70 -10.80 5.97 -5.14
C VAL A 70 -10.12 5.64 -6.45
N GLY A 71 -9.05 6.34 -6.79
CA GLY A 71 -8.31 6.02 -7.99
C GLY A 71 -6.90 6.58 -8.04
N VAL A 72 -6.24 6.29 -9.15
CA VAL A 72 -4.89 6.70 -9.49
C VAL A 72 -4.93 7.54 -10.76
N SER A 73 -4.13 8.61 -10.80
CA SER A 73 -3.77 9.33 -12.02
C SER A 73 -2.27 9.19 -12.21
N THR A 74 -1.84 8.60 -13.33
CA THR A 74 -0.41 8.40 -13.58
C THR A 74 0.21 9.61 -14.27
N ALA A 75 1.52 9.82 -14.09
CA ALA A 75 2.29 10.86 -14.78
C ALA A 75 2.25 10.68 -16.30
N SER A 76 2.23 9.43 -16.77
CA SER A 76 2.03 9.05 -18.17
C SER A 76 0.62 9.37 -18.72
N GLY A 77 -0.33 9.80 -17.89
CA GLY A 77 -1.63 10.34 -18.29
C GLY A 77 -2.83 9.39 -18.17
N ALA A 78 -2.66 8.22 -17.54
CA ALA A 78 -3.78 7.31 -17.28
C ALA A 78 -4.60 7.78 -16.08
N ARG A 79 -5.91 7.52 -16.09
CA ARG A 79 -6.81 7.76 -14.96
C ARG A 79 -7.66 6.53 -14.70
N ILE A 80 -7.48 5.93 -13.53
CA ILE A 80 -8.08 4.64 -13.16
C ILE A 80 -8.79 4.84 -11.84
N GLY A 81 -10.05 4.42 -11.73
CA GLY A 81 -10.83 4.57 -10.52
C GLY A 81 -11.79 3.41 -10.30
N VAL A 82 -12.06 3.11 -9.02
CA VAL A 82 -12.97 2.05 -8.61
C VAL A 82 -13.98 2.56 -7.59
N PRO A 83 -15.22 2.05 -7.61
CA PRO A 83 -16.20 2.37 -6.57
C PRO A 83 -15.83 1.72 -5.24
N ILE A 84 -16.01 2.48 -4.17
CA ILE A 84 -15.83 2.01 -2.81
C ILE A 84 -17.21 1.75 -2.19
N VAL A 85 -17.49 0.47 -1.98
CA VAL A 85 -18.73 0.05 -1.33
C VAL A 85 -18.53 0.14 0.18
N SER A 86 -19.17 1.12 0.82
CA SER A 86 -19.19 1.25 2.27
C SER A 86 -20.47 1.91 2.74
N ALA A 87 -21.06 1.36 3.80
CA ALA A 87 -22.17 1.97 4.53
C ALA A 87 -21.70 2.98 5.60
N SER A 88 -20.40 3.25 5.70
CA SER A 88 -19.86 4.19 6.68
C SER A 88 -20.16 5.64 6.29
N PRO A 89 -20.69 6.47 7.21
CA PRO A 89 -20.82 7.90 6.99
C PRO A 89 -19.50 8.66 7.16
N ILE A 90 -18.45 8.01 7.67
CA ILE A 90 -17.13 8.62 7.88
C ILE A 90 -16.48 8.87 6.52
N PRO A 91 -15.88 10.06 6.26
CA PRO A 91 -15.12 10.34 5.05
C PRO A 91 -14.06 9.28 4.74
N LEU A 92 -13.89 8.92 3.46
CA LEU A 92 -12.84 7.97 3.08
C LEU A 92 -11.49 8.61 3.32
N ARG A 93 -10.51 7.79 3.67
CA ARG A 93 -9.10 8.12 3.54
C ARG A 93 -8.42 7.03 2.74
N ALA A 94 -7.43 7.39 1.93
CA ALA A 94 -6.66 6.42 1.18
C ALA A 94 -5.15 6.69 1.29
N LEU A 95 -4.35 5.64 1.39
CA LEU A 95 -2.89 5.69 1.42
C LEU A 95 -2.31 4.68 0.43
N ALA A 96 -1.38 5.12 -0.41
CA ALA A 96 -0.58 4.24 -1.25
C ALA A 96 0.73 3.88 -0.54
N VAL A 97 1.11 2.61 -0.54
CA VAL A 97 2.31 2.10 0.14
C VAL A 97 2.99 1.03 -0.70
N ASP A 98 4.32 1.06 -0.75
CA ASP A 98 5.13 -0.09 -1.16
C ASP A 98 5.63 -0.78 0.12
N ALA A 99 4.87 -1.78 0.57
CA ALA A 99 5.15 -2.43 1.86
C ALA A 99 6.48 -3.18 1.88
N GLN A 100 6.94 -3.65 0.71
CA GLN A 100 8.13 -4.52 0.57
C GLN A 100 9.33 -3.79 -0.06
N GLN A 101 9.15 -2.54 -0.50
CA GLN A 101 10.16 -1.74 -1.20
C GLN A 101 10.66 -2.41 -2.48
N ASN A 102 9.74 -3.07 -3.20
CA ASN A 102 10.02 -3.82 -4.42
C ASN A 102 9.28 -3.27 -5.65
N GLY A 103 8.61 -2.12 -5.53
CA GLY A 103 7.78 -1.51 -6.56
C GLY A 103 6.35 -2.03 -6.62
N GLU A 104 5.98 -3.04 -5.83
CA GLU A 104 4.59 -3.50 -5.75
C GLU A 104 3.82 -2.61 -4.80
N THR A 105 2.95 -1.75 -5.34
CA THR A 105 2.18 -0.82 -4.53
C THR A 105 0.80 -1.35 -4.13
N GLN A 106 0.51 -1.24 -2.84
CA GLN A 106 -0.80 -1.45 -2.26
C GLN A 106 -1.49 -0.11 -2.00
N ILE A 107 -2.82 -0.08 -2.12
CA ILE A 107 -3.64 1.08 -1.75
C ILE A 107 -4.62 0.65 -0.65
N LEU A 108 -4.52 1.31 0.50
CA LEU A 108 -5.35 1.07 1.68
C LEU A 108 -6.43 2.14 1.75
N VAL A 109 -7.70 1.74 1.68
CA VAL A 109 -8.85 2.67 1.71
C VAL A 109 -9.65 2.47 2.99
N SER A 110 -9.50 3.41 3.93
CA SER A 110 -10.20 3.41 5.21
C SER A 110 -11.56 4.11 5.11
N ASP A 111 -12.58 3.46 5.67
CA ASP A 111 -13.89 4.08 5.96
C ASP A 111 -14.09 4.39 7.44
N GLY A 112 -13.00 4.37 8.23
CA GLY A 112 -12.97 4.60 9.67
C GLY A 112 -13.31 3.38 10.53
N ARG A 113 -13.88 2.31 9.95
CA ARG A 113 -14.13 1.04 10.66
C ARG A 113 -13.27 -0.09 10.14
N GLY A 114 -13.03 -0.11 8.84
CA GLY A 114 -12.11 -1.03 8.19
C GLY A 114 -11.30 -0.35 7.10
N ALA A 115 -10.27 -1.05 6.61
CA ALA A 115 -9.53 -0.63 5.43
C ALA A 115 -9.61 -1.68 4.32
N GLN A 116 -10.19 -1.32 3.18
CA GLN A 116 -10.18 -2.16 1.98
C GLN A 116 -8.80 -2.13 1.35
N LEU A 117 -8.31 -3.29 0.91
CA LEU A 117 -7.00 -3.45 0.30
C LEU A 117 -7.11 -3.57 -1.22
N PHE A 118 -6.32 -2.79 -1.93
CA PHE A 118 -6.18 -2.84 -3.37
C PHE A 118 -4.70 -2.99 -3.76
N VAL A 119 -4.45 -3.51 -4.95
CA VAL A 119 -3.15 -3.46 -5.62
C VAL A 119 -3.28 -2.67 -6.90
N PHE A 120 -2.27 -1.85 -7.20
CA PHE A 120 -2.13 -1.21 -8.50
C PHE A 120 -1.07 -1.96 -9.30
N ALA A 121 -1.50 -2.63 -10.37
CA ALA A 121 -0.60 -3.40 -11.22
C ALA A 121 -1.20 -3.54 -12.60
N GLN A 122 -0.36 -3.56 -13.63
CA GLN A 122 -0.77 -3.68 -15.04
C GLN A 122 -1.82 -2.60 -15.41
N CYS A 123 -1.65 -1.38 -14.91
CA CYS A 123 -2.54 -0.26 -15.19
C CYS A 123 -4.00 -0.48 -14.77
N GLU A 124 -4.19 -1.28 -13.73
CA GLU A 124 -5.49 -1.50 -13.11
C GLU A 124 -5.37 -1.38 -11.59
N LEU A 125 -6.39 -0.75 -10.99
CA LEU A 125 -6.58 -0.76 -9.55
C LEU A 125 -7.53 -1.92 -9.21
N ARG A 126 -7.01 -2.97 -8.56
CA ARG A 126 -7.76 -4.21 -8.34
C ARG A 126 -7.95 -4.49 -6.86
N THR A 127 -9.20 -4.85 -6.50
CA THR A 127 -9.53 -5.28 -5.14
C THR A 127 -8.76 -6.55 -4.80
N VAL A 128 -8.09 -6.54 -3.65
CA VAL A 128 -7.51 -7.76 -3.09
C VAL A 128 -8.62 -8.55 -2.40
N VAL A 129 -8.63 -9.86 -2.61
CA VAL A 129 -9.60 -10.77 -1.98
C VAL A 129 -8.91 -11.69 -0.98
N ASP A 130 -9.60 -12.00 0.13
CA ASP A 130 -9.16 -13.05 1.05
C ASP A 130 -9.26 -14.41 0.36
N SER A 131 -8.15 -15.15 0.33
CA SER A 131 -8.05 -16.39 -0.44
C SER A 131 -8.97 -17.49 0.07
N ARG A 132 -9.37 -17.45 1.35
CA ARG A 132 -10.21 -18.48 1.98
C ARG A 132 -11.69 -18.23 1.71
N SER A 133 -12.14 -16.99 1.81
CA SER A 133 -13.54 -16.60 1.70
C SER A 133 -13.93 -16.11 0.30
N GLY A 134 -12.97 -15.70 -0.52
CA GLY A 134 -13.18 -15.08 -1.83
C GLY A 134 -13.81 -13.68 -1.76
N LYS A 135 -13.96 -13.11 -0.56
CA LYS A 135 -14.52 -11.78 -0.34
C LYS A 135 -13.43 -10.71 -0.41
N PRO A 136 -13.76 -9.44 -0.68
CA PRO A 136 -12.80 -8.34 -0.55
C PRO A 136 -12.08 -8.40 0.80
N PHE A 137 -10.75 -8.28 0.76
CA PHE A 137 -9.93 -8.25 1.96
C PHE A 137 -10.09 -6.89 2.63
N VAL A 138 -10.51 -6.91 3.90
CA VAL A 138 -10.74 -5.71 4.70
C VAL A 138 -10.04 -5.89 6.03
N PHE A 139 -9.12 -4.98 6.34
CA PHE A 139 -8.54 -4.88 7.67
C PHE A 139 -9.59 -4.39 8.67
N ASP A 140 -9.57 -4.98 9.86
CA ASP A 140 -10.34 -4.52 11.00
C ASP A 140 -9.58 -3.37 11.68
N LEU A 141 -10.21 -2.21 11.83
CA LEU A 141 -9.60 -1.05 12.50
C LEU A 141 -10.24 -0.77 13.87
N GLN A 142 -11.30 -1.51 14.22
CA GLN A 142 -12.05 -1.33 15.46
C GLN A 142 -12.03 -2.58 16.33
N ASN A 143 -11.22 -3.56 15.95
CA ASN A 143 -11.13 -4.86 16.59
C ASN A 143 -12.48 -5.58 16.75
N LEU A 144 -13.42 -5.38 15.81
CA LEU A 144 -14.75 -5.99 15.86
C LEU A 144 -14.74 -7.48 15.46
N ARG A 145 -13.66 -7.93 14.83
CA ARG A 145 -13.40 -9.31 14.41
C ARG A 145 -12.19 -9.90 15.11
N ASP A 146 -11.74 -9.28 16.20
CA ASP A 146 -10.56 -9.67 16.95
C ASP A 146 -9.30 -9.81 16.08
N SER A 147 -9.18 -8.96 15.06
CA SER A 147 -8.16 -9.11 14.02
C SER A 147 -7.34 -7.86 13.72
N GLY A 148 -7.64 -6.72 14.36
CA GLY A 148 -6.87 -5.51 14.15
C GLY A 148 -7.47 -4.23 14.70
N THR A 149 -6.59 -3.26 14.91
CA THR A 149 -6.86 -1.85 15.20
C THR A 149 -6.13 -0.93 14.22
N GLY A 150 -5.28 -1.48 13.35
CA GLY A 150 -4.44 -0.73 12.44
C GLY A 150 -3.80 -1.59 11.38
N VAL A 151 -3.06 -0.93 10.50
CA VAL A 151 -2.30 -1.56 9.42
C VAL A 151 -0.92 -0.95 9.42
N GLY A 152 0.10 -1.77 9.18
CA GLY A 152 1.36 -1.18 8.81
C GLY A 152 2.32 -2.06 8.08
N CYS A 153 3.59 -1.66 8.13
CA CYS A 153 4.66 -2.35 7.43
C CYS A 153 5.78 -2.65 8.40
N SER A 154 6.02 -3.94 8.67
CA SER A 154 6.97 -4.39 9.68
C SER A 154 7.77 -5.58 9.17
N ASP A 155 8.98 -5.72 9.67
CA ASP A 155 9.79 -6.93 9.50
C ASP A 155 9.52 -7.89 10.66
N LEU A 156 9.10 -9.12 10.32
CA LEU A 156 8.84 -10.21 11.26
C LEU A 156 9.94 -11.29 11.18
N GLY A 157 11.07 -11.01 10.50
CA GLY A 157 12.25 -11.86 10.36
C GLY A 157 12.69 -12.19 8.92
N ASP A 158 12.02 -11.66 7.89
CA ASP A 158 12.29 -11.99 6.46
C ASP A 158 12.12 -10.75 5.55
N GLY A 159 12.41 -9.58 6.10
CA GLY A 159 12.18 -8.30 5.45
C GLY A 159 10.80 -7.73 5.76
N ARG A 160 10.65 -6.47 5.37
CA ARG A 160 9.46 -5.66 5.61
C ARG A 160 8.27 -6.18 4.80
N ARG A 161 7.12 -6.31 5.45
CA ARG A 161 5.87 -6.83 4.89
C ARG A 161 4.69 -6.00 5.35
N LEU A 162 3.60 -6.06 4.59
CA LEU A 162 2.30 -5.53 5.03
C LEU A 162 1.79 -6.37 6.21
N VAL A 163 1.33 -5.72 7.27
CA VAL A 163 0.85 -6.38 8.49
C VAL A 163 -0.46 -5.78 8.97
N ALA A 164 -1.37 -6.64 9.42
CA ALA A 164 -2.45 -6.24 10.32
C ALA A 164 -1.87 -6.05 11.72
N LEU A 165 -2.21 -4.95 12.37
CA LEU A 165 -1.74 -4.59 13.71
C LEU A 165 -2.94 -4.58 14.67
N GLN A 166 -2.79 -5.22 15.83
CA GLN A 166 -3.83 -5.27 16.86
C GLN A 166 -3.22 -4.86 18.19
N ALA A 167 -3.54 -3.65 18.65
CA ALA A 167 -3.20 -3.17 19.98
C ALA A 167 -4.27 -3.59 20.99
N LEU A 168 -3.88 -4.30 22.05
CA LEU A 168 -4.75 -4.74 23.14
C LEU A 168 -4.25 -4.19 24.46
N ASP A 169 -5.17 -3.67 25.27
CA ASP A 169 -4.92 -3.26 26.65
C ASP A 169 -5.29 -4.40 27.61
N ASN A 170 -4.35 -4.79 28.46
CA ASN A 170 -4.48 -5.82 29.49
C ASN A 170 -4.31 -5.21 30.89
N GLY A 171 -5.11 -4.19 31.20
CA GLY A 171 -5.11 -3.56 32.53
C GLY A 171 -3.93 -2.61 32.74
N GLY A 172 -3.58 -1.83 31.72
CA GLY A 172 -2.47 -0.87 31.74
C GLY A 172 -1.15 -1.42 31.18
N GLN A 173 -1.13 -2.68 30.77
CA GLN A 173 -0.06 -3.28 29.97
C GLN A 173 -0.59 -3.51 28.56
N TRP A 174 0.18 -3.10 27.56
CA TRP A 174 -0.25 -3.19 26.17
C TRP A 174 0.46 -4.33 25.45
N THR A 175 -0.24 -4.96 24.51
CA THR A 175 0.36 -5.88 23.56
C THR A 175 -0.01 -5.49 22.15
N VAL A 176 0.93 -5.62 21.22
CA VAL A 176 0.70 -5.41 19.79
C VAL A 176 0.91 -6.74 19.07
N HIS A 177 -0.18 -7.36 18.64
CA HIS A 177 -0.13 -8.52 17.76
C HIS A 177 0.06 -8.05 16.31
N ARG A 178 1.06 -8.61 15.63
CA ARG A 178 1.35 -8.29 14.23
C ARG A 178 1.12 -9.54 13.41
N THR A 179 0.31 -9.45 12.36
CA THR A 179 0.03 -10.57 11.45
C THR A 179 0.39 -10.18 10.04
N GLU A 180 1.31 -10.91 9.42
CA GLU A 180 1.70 -10.70 8.03
C GLU A 180 0.53 -10.94 7.08
N ILE A 181 0.38 -10.06 6.10
CA ILE A 181 -0.55 -10.21 4.99
C ILE A 181 0.26 -10.53 3.74
N ASN A 182 0.22 -11.80 3.35
CA ASN A 182 0.88 -12.28 2.14
C ASN A 182 0.02 -11.97 0.93
N LEU A 183 0.60 -11.32 -0.07
CA LEU A 183 -0.05 -11.04 -1.35
C LEU A 183 0.51 -11.94 -2.45
N ASP A 184 -0.40 -12.58 -3.18
CA ASP A 184 -0.14 -13.25 -4.45
C ASP A 184 -1.06 -12.60 -5.50
N GLY A 185 -0.53 -11.57 -6.16
CA GLY A 185 -1.31 -10.69 -7.03
C GLY A 185 -2.48 -10.04 -6.29
N THR A 186 -3.71 -10.43 -6.63
CA THR A 186 -4.95 -9.92 -6.02
C THR A 186 -5.47 -10.81 -4.88
N ARG A 187 -4.69 -11.79 -4.41
CA ARG A 187 -5.11 -12.70 -3.35
C ARG A 187 -4.30 -12.46 -2.09
N ALA A 188 -5.00 -12.31 -0.97
CA ALA A 188 -4.39 -12.18 0.35
C ALA A 188 -4.54 -13.47 1.17
N THR A 189 -3.52 -13.77 1.96
CA THR A 189 -3.57 -14.76 3.05
C THR A 189 -2.91 -14.20 4.30
N THR A 190 -3.30 -14.70 5.47
CA THR A 190 -2.59 -14.41 6.72
C THR A 190 -1.35 -15.30 6.81
N GLY A 191 -0.20 -14.68 7.01
CA GLY A 191 1.10 -15.34 7.19
C GLY A 191 1.44 -15.55 8.66
N ARG A 192 2.74 -15.43 8.96
CA ARG A 192 3.27 -15.50 10.33
C ARG A 192 2.77 -14.34 11.18
N SER A 193 2.84 -14.53 12.49
CA SER A 193 2.52 -13.51 13.46
C SER A 193 3.45 -13.56 14.65
N ASP A 194 3.59 -12.42 15.32
CA ASP A 194 4.25 -12.29 16.61
C ASP A 194 3.53 -11.28 17.50
N THR A 195 4.08 -11.06 18.70
CA THR A 195 3.50 -10.17 19.69
C THR A 195 4.59 -9.37 20.36
N LEU A 196 4.42 -8.05 20.38
CA LEU A 196 5.27 -7.13 21.11
C LEU A 196 4.58 -6.73 22.40
N ALA A 197 5.34 -6.64 23.50
CA ALA A 197 4.87 -6.02 24.72
C ALA A 197 5.16 -4.51 24.68
N ALA A 198 4.26 -3.73 25.26
CA ALA A 198 4.37 -2.29 25.40
C ALA A 198 3.91 -1.86 26.81
N ALA A 199 4.56 -0.86 27.36
CA ALA A 199 4.33 -0.36 28.69
C ALA A 199 3.17 0.64 28.76
N SER A 200 2.83 1.30 27.65
CA SER A 200 1.81 2.35 27.65
C SER A 200 1.14 2.58 26.28
N THR A 201 0.02 3.31 26.29
CA THR A 201 -0.64 3.77 25.05
C THR A 201 0.18 4.78 24.26
N ALA A 202 1.21 5.39 24.86
CA ALA A 202 2.08 6.35 24.19
C ALA A 202 3.27 5.67 23.49
N ASP A 203 3.43 4.36 23.67
CA ASP A 203 4.52 3.62 23.05
C ASP A 203 4.36 3.64 21.51
N PRO A 204 5.46 3.83 20.75
CA PRO A 204 5.41 3.92 19.29
C PRO A 204 4.73 2.71 18.62
N GLU A 205 4.92 1.51 19.18
CA GLU A 205 4.32 0.27 18.70
C GLU A 205 2.79 0.31 18.85
N VAL A 206 2.28 0.85 19.95
CA VAL A 206 0.84 0.95 20.21
C VAL A 206 0.21 2.04 19.35
N THR A 207 0.83 3.21 19.30
CA THR A 207 0.31 4.35 18.52
C THR A 207 0.28 4.03 17.03
N SER A 208 1.31 3.38 16.49
CA SER A 208 1.32 2.91 15.09
C SER A 208 0.29 1.81 14.82
N ALA A 209 0.05 0.92 15.79
CA ALA A 209 -0.95 -0.14 15.70
C ALA A 209 -2.41 0.34 15.79
N GLN A 210 -2.66 1.62 16.08
CA GLN A 210 -3.99 2.22 16.16
C GLN A 210 -4.31 3.11 14.94
N THR A 211 -3.47 3.07 13.91
CA THR A 211 -3.67 3.82 12.66
C THR A 211 -3.19 2.99 11.46
N ILE A 212 -3.22 3.59 10.28
CA ILE A 212 -2.65 3.03 9.05
C ILE A 212 -1.35 3.78 8.77
N SER A 213 -0.22 3.07 8.87
CA SER A 213 1.11 3.66 8.67
C SER A 213 2.09 2.67 8.07
N CYS A 214 2.94 3.10 7.14
CA CYS A 214 3.94 2.23 6.52
C CYS A 214 5.28 2.95 6.48
N GLY A 215 6.11 2.69 7.49
CA GLY A 215 7.40 3.39 7.65
C GLY A 215 7.13 4.83 8.10
N ASN A 216 7.60 5.81 7.33
CA ASN A 216 7.34 7.22 7.59
C ASN A 216 5.99 7.71 7.02
N LEU A 217 5.29 6.90 6.22
CA LEU A 217 4.01 7.27 5.64
C LEU A 217 2.88 7.00 6.65
N THR A 218 1.97 7.96 6.82
CA THR A 218 0.75 7.78 7.61
C THR A 218 -0.48 8.15 6.79
N ILE A 219 -1.61 7.50 7.02
CA ILE A 219 -2.84 7.81 6.27
C ILE A 219 -3.34 9.25 6.52
N ASP A 220 -3.02 9.82 7.67
CA ASP A 220 -3.43 11.17 8.03
C ASP A 220 -2.52 12.24 7.41
N GLN A 221 -1.21 12.00 7.41
CA GLN A 221 -0.25 12.99 6.91
C GLN A 221 0.07 12.81 5.44
N ASP A 222 0.00 11.61 4.89
CA ASP A 222 0.45 11.24 3.53
C ASP A 222 -0.68 10.66 2.67
N GLY A 223 -1.83 10.38 3.27
CA GLY A 223 -3.01 9.98 2.55
C GLY A 223 -3.76 11.13 1.89
N VAL A 224 -4.79 10.75 1.14
CA VAL A 224 -5.84 11.64 0.65
C VAL A 224 -7.11 11.38 1.45
N GLN A 225 -7.84 12.43 1.81
CA GLN A 225 -9.09 12.35 2.56
C GLN A 225 -10.23 12.92 1.71
N GLN A 226 -11.36 12.20 1.67
CA GLN A 226 -12.58 12.65 1.03
C GLN A 226 -12.99 14.04 1.57
N PRO A 227 -13.49 14.96 0.72
CA PRO A 227 -14.02 16.25 1.15
C PRO A 227 -15.17 16.12 2.17
#